data_AF-A0A535QTH4-F1
#
_entry.id   AF-A0A535QTH4-F1
#
_cell.length_a   1.000
_cell.length_b   1.000
_cell.length_c   1.000
_cell.angle_alpha   90.00
_cell.angle_beta   90.00
_cell.angle_gamma   90.00
#
_symmetry.space_group_name_H-M   'P 1'
#
loop_
_entity.id
_entity.type
_entity.pdbx_description
1 polymer ?
#
loop_
_entity_poly.entity_id
_entity_poly.type
_entity_poly.pdbx_seq_one_letter_code
_entity_poly.pdbx_strand_id
1 'polypeptide(L)' 'REVVYRRRDGEPLWAVVATTPLLRDGNRLEGILGMVTDITARVKAEENLRASERLFRSLFSESPAGQI' A
#
# COMPACT_ATOMS: atom_id res chain seq x y z
N ARG A 1 -8.57 1.72 -5.02
CA ARG A 1 -7.96 0.36 -5.03
C ARG A 1 -6.44 0.52 -4.97
N GLU A 2 -5.74 -0.34 -4.23
CA GLU A 2 -4.27 -0.37 -4.24
C GLU A 2 -3.77 -1.04 -5.52
N VAL A 3 -2.73 -0.45 -6.11
CA VAL A 3 -2.11 -0.89 -7.35
C VAL A 3 -0.61 -0.67 -7.24
N VAL A 4 0.16 -1.48 -7.97
CA VAL A 4 1.62 -1.33 -8.06
C VAL A 4 1.96 -0.81 -9.45
N TYR A 5 2.52 0.39 -9.49
CA TYR A 5 3.11 0.99 -10.68
C TYR A 5 4.62 0.84 -10.66
N ARG A 6 5.25 1.14 -11.78
CA ARG A 6 6.71 1.24 -11.91
C ARG A 6 7.09 2.70 -12.06
N ARG A 7 7.99 3.18 -11.19
CA ARG A 7 8.59 4.51 -11.31
C ARG A 7 9.56 4.57 -12.49
N ARG A 8 9.99 5.77 -12.86
CA ARG A 8 10.98 5.98 -13.93
C ARG A 8 12.32 5.29 -13.63
N ASP A 9 12.72 5.26 -12.37
CA ASP A 9 13.95 4.60 -11.88
C ASP A 9 13.83 3.06 -11.81
N GLY A 10 12.64 2.50 -12.06
CA GLY A 10 12.37 1.07 -12.02
C GLY A 10 11.82 0.57 -10.68
N GLU A 11 11.86 1.37 -9.62
CA GLU A 11 11.35 0.99 -8.31
C GLU A 11 9.80 0.85 -8.31
N PRO A 12 9.24 -0.06 -7.50
CA PRO A 12 7.80 -0.16 -7.33
C PRO A 12 7.24 1.09 -6.64
N LEU A 13 6.14 1.60 -7.19
CA LEU A 13 5.29 2.61 -6.57
C LEU A 13 3.99 1.93 -6.16
N TRP A 14 3.83 1.74 -4.86
CA TRP A 14 2.53 1.37 -4.31
C TRP A 14 1.65 2.61 -4.31
N ALA A 15 0.49 2.55 -4.96
CA ALA A 15 -0.41 3.67 -5.05
C ALA A 15 -1.85 3.29 -4.79
N VAL A 16 -2.60 4.23 -4.21
CA VAL A 16 -4.06 4.22 -4.27
C VAL A 16 -4.48 5.15 -5.39
N VAL A 17 -5.33 4.64 -6.28
CA VAL A 17 -5.89 5.45 -7.38
C VAL A 17 -7.38 5.64 -7.20
N ALA A 18 -7.80 6.89 -7.40
CA ALA A 18 -9.18 7.31 -7.52
C ALA A 18 -9.36 8.05 -8.84
N THR A 19 -10.47 7.78 -9.53
CA THR A 19 -10.79 8.43 -10.81
C THR A 19 -12.21 8.96 -10.80
N THR A 20 -12.38 10.18 -11.28
CA THR A 20 -13.69 10.83 -11.43
C THR A 20 -13.87 11.28 -12.87
N PRO A 21 -14.95 10.85 -13.56
CA PRO A 21 -15.23 11.35 -14.90
C PRO A 21 -15.61 12.83 -14.84
N LEU A 22 -15.04 13.61 -15.74
CA LEU A 22 -15.44 14.99 -15.98
C LEU A 22 -16.47 14.96 -17.12
N LEU A 23 -17.69 15.35 -16.81
CA LEU A 23 -18.82 15.31 -17.73
C LEU A 23 -19.21 16.74 -18.10
N ARG A 24 -19.43 16.96 -19.40
CA ARG A 24 -20.03 18.17 -19.93
C ARG A 24 -21.56 18.05 -19.90
N ASP A 25 -22.24 19.19 -19.99
CA ASP A 25 -23.70 19.28 -20.14
C ASP A 25 -24.22 18.23 -21.13
N GLY A 26 -25.25 17.48 -20.71
CA GLY A 26 -25.77 16.34 -21.47
C GLY A 26 -25.04 15.02 -21.23
N ASN A 27 -24.28 14.89 -20.14
CA ASN A 27 -23.65 13.64 -19.70
C ASN A 27 -22.57 13.11 -20.66
N ARG A 28 -21.99 13.99 -21.47
CA ARG A 28 -20.92 13.66 -22.42
C ARG A 28 -19.58 13.67 -21.71
N LEU A 29 -18.81 12.58 -21.84
CA LEU A 29 -17.46 12.49 -21.28
C LEU A 29 -16.54 13.54 -21.92
N GLU A 30 -15.93 14.37 -21.09
CA GLU A 30 -14.95 15.40 -21.48
C GLU A 30 -13.53 15.03 -21.03
N GLY A 31 -13.41 14.28 -19.93
CA GLY A 31 -12.13 13.79 -19.46
C GLY A 31 -12.24 12.92 -18.22
N ILE A 32 -11.10 12.53 -17.67
CA ILE A 32 -11.00 11.80 -16.39
C ILE A 32 -10.00 12.53 -15.51
N LEU A 33 -10.43 12.90 -14.31
CA LEU A 33 -9.52 13.34 -13.25
C LEU A 33 -9.03 12.10 -12.51
N GLY A 34 -7.73 11.84 -12.58
CA GLY A 34 -7.06 10.79 -11.82
C GLY A 34 -6.28 11.38 -10.64
N MET A 35 -6.47 10.83 -9.45
CA MET A 35 -5.63 11.09 -8.29
C MET A 35 -4.83 9.84 -7.95
N VAL A 36 -3.51 9.97 -7.89
CA VAL A 36 -2.57 8.89 -7.57
C VAL A 36 -1.85 9.26 -6.28
N THR A 37 -2.16 8.55 -5.20
CA THR A 37 -1.53 8.75 -3.90
C THR A 37 -0.49 7.67 -3.67
N ASP A 38 0.77 8.08 -3.52
CA ASP A 38 1.86 7.18 -3.14
C ASP A 38 1.68 6.69 -1.69
N ILE A 39 1.59 5.38 -1.53
CA ILE A 39 1.45 4.70 -0.24
C ILE A 39 2.65 3.78 0.05
N THR A 40 3.76 3.92 -0.68
CA THR A 40 4.95 3.07 -0.54
C THR A 40 5.51 3.10 0.87
N ALA A 41 5.57 4.28 1.50
CA ALA A 41 6.04 4.42 2.87
C ALA A 41 5.13 3.68 3.88
N ARG A 42 3.81 3.74 3.69
CA ARG A 42 2.85 3.04 4.55
C ARG A 42 3.01 1.53 4.45
N VAL A 43 3.08 0.98 3.23
CA VAL A 43 3.24 -0.46 3.00
C VAL A 43 4.54 -0.96 3.65
N LYS A 44 5.66 -0.25 3.45
CA LYS A 44 6.95 -0.60 4.08
C LYS A 44 6.89 -0.60 5.61
N ALA A 45 6.19 0.38 6.21
CA ALA A 45 6.03 0.44 7.66
C ALA A 45 5.21 -0.76 8.19
N GLU A 46 4.13 -1.14 7.51
CA GLU A 46 3.31 -2.30 7.88
C GLU A 46 4.08 -3.62 7.73
N GLU A 47 4.89 -3.77 6.68
CA GLU A 47 5.74 -4.94 6.48
C GLU A 47 6.81 -5.07 7.56
N ASN A 48 7.46 -3.96 7.92
CA ASN A 48 8.46 -3.93 8.98
C ASN A 48 7.84 -4.29 10.35
N LEU A 49 6.64 -3.76 10.64
CA LEU A 49 5.92 -4.11 11.86
C LEU A 49 5.61 -5.61 11.90
N ARG A 50 5.04 -6.17 10.82
CA ARG A 50 4.75 -7.61 10.72
C ARG A 50 6.00 -8.47 10.81
N ALA A 51 7.15 -8.01 10.31
CA ALA A 51 8.42 -8.72 10.44
C ALA A 51 8.90 -8.73 11.90
N SER A 52 8.82 -7.58 12.59
CA SER A 52 9.18 -7.46 14.00
C SER A 52 8.27 -8.32 14.89
N GLU A 53 6.95 -8.31 14.67
CA GLU A 53 6.00 -9.14 15.41
C GLU A 53 6.27 -10.64 15.22
N ARG A 54 6.61 -11.07 14.00
CA ARG A 54 6.98 -12.46 13.72
C ARG A 54 8.26 -12.86 14.44
N LEU A 55 9.28 -12.02 14.40
CA LEU A 55 10.55 -12.25 15.09
C LEU A 55 10.35 -12.31 16.62
N PHE A 56 9.57 -11.38 17.17
CA PHE A 56 9.23 -11.39 18.58
C PHE A 56 8.51 -12.69 18.95
N ARG A 57 7.50 -13.08 18.17
CA ARG A 57 6.74 -14.31 18.43
C ARG A 57 7.63 -15.55 18.39
N SER A 58 8.53 -15.68 17.42
CA SER A 58 9.43 -16.83 17.32
C SER A 58 10.37 -16.91 18.53
N LEU A 59 10.97 -15.78 18.93
CA LEU A 59 11.85 -15.73 20.10
C LEU A 59 11.12 -16.10 21.41
N PHE A 60 9.87 -15.65 21.56
CA PHE A 60 9.06 -15.98 22.75
C PHE A 60 8.57 -17.43 22.76
N SER A 61 8.16 -17.98 21.61
CA SER A 61 7.74 -19.39 21.53
C SER A 61 8.88 -20.38 21.73
N GLU A 62 10.11 -19.98 21.41
CA GLU A 62 11.31 -20.80 21.59
C GLU A 62 11.96 -20.61 22.98
N SER A 63 11.47 -19.65 23.77
CA SER A 63 11.98 -19.41 25.13
C SER A 63 11.33 -20.36 26.14
N PRO A 64 12.11 -21.04 27.00
CA PRO A 64 11.59 -21.87 28.09
C PRO A 64 10.66 -21.13 29.06
N ALA A 65 10.76 -19.79 29.12
CA ALA A 65 9.90 -18.94 29.96
C ALA A 65 8.45 -18.84 29.44
N GLY A 66 8.17 -19.22 28.19
CA GLY A 66 6.83 -19.26 27.62
C GLY A 66 6.08 -20.58 27.83
N GLN A 67 6.71 -21.57 28.48
CA GLN A 67 6.13 -22.89 28.77
C GLN A 67 5.67 -23.06 30.24
N ILE A 68 5.58 -21.99 31.03
CA ILE A 68 5.04 -22.02 32.40
C ILE A 68 3.55 -21.68 32.39
#